data_AF-A0A7S3W181-F1
#
_entry.id   AF-A0A7S3W181-F1
#
_cell.length_a   1.000
_cell.length_b   1.000
_cell.length_c   1.000
_cell.angle_alpha   90.00
_cell.angle_beta   90.00
_cell.angle_gamma   90.00
#
_symmetry.space_group_name_H-M   'P 1'
#
loop_
_entity.id
_entity.type
_entity.pdbx_description
1 polymer ?
#
loop_
_entity_poly.entity_id
_entity_poly.type
_entity_poly.pdbx_seq_one_letter_code
_entity_poly.pdbx_strand_id
1 'polypeptide(L)'
;GASALRAACGDSTVKVGVSPTGRYDGPEAGHRWGLPAGREVLVRPPETFMRLGDYLRLLEEPTPESFYVEYNALHQYLGAPVRAMAPVPPQALYLRPLLANLWLGKGATTSPLHYDEYENLLAQVSGTKELVLFPPSDLPHLYYTPRAKGTLRYAWPNTFERLPVREADAGARVVFASSVNVSQPDLRAHPALQRASPRRCTLRPGETLYLPAFWHHEVHSRCAAQGELNVAVNFWFRNATRPPEGFP
;
A
#
# COMPACT_ATOMS: atom_id res chain seq x y z
N GLY A 1 19.63 2.40 9.24
CA GLY A 1 19.75 0.93 9.31
C GLY A 1 18.92 0.38 10.46
N ALA A 2 18.70 -0.95 10.49
CA ALA A 2 17.85 -1.62 11.48
C ALA A 2 18.24 -1.32 12.94
N SER A 3 19.54 -1.36 13.25
CA SER A 3 20.04 -1.13 14.61
C SER A 3 19.73 0.26 15.15
N ALA A 4 19.81 1.30 14.32
CA ALA A 4 19.47 2.67 14.71
C ALA A 4 17.97 2.83 15.01
N LEU A 5 17.10 2.21 14.19
CA LEU A 5 15.65 2.22 14.42
C LEU A 5 15.28 1.46 15.70
N ARG A 6 15.94 0.32 15.96
CA ARG A 6 15.73 -0.46 17.19
C ARG A 6 16.15 0.32 18.43
N ALA A 7 17.28 1.02 18.38
CA ALA A 7 17.75 1.83 19.50
C ALA A 7 16.85 3.05 19.77
N ALA A 8 16.32 3.69 18.72
CA ALA A 8 15.52 4.90 18.87
C ALA A 8 14.06 4.63 19.29
N CYS A 9 13.42 3.61 18.70
CA CYS A 9 11.98 3.39 18.83
C CYS A 9 11.60 1.90 19.00
N GLY A 10 12.52 1.06 19.45
CA GLY A 10 12.33 -0.40 19.52
C GLY A 10 11.14 -0.85 20.36
N ASP A 11 10.81 -0.12 21.43
CA ASP A 11 9.71 -0.45 22.33
C ASP A 11 8.33 0.01 21.84
N SER A 12 8.29 0.85 20.80
CA SER A 12 7.03 1.33 20.24
C SER A 12 6.27 0.20 19.55
N THR A 13 4.96 0.14 19.78
CA THR A 13 4.08 -0.81 19.08
C THR A 13 3.83 -0.36 17.65
N VAL A 14 4.07 -1.24 16.70
CA VAL A 14 3.81 -1.04 15.26
C VAL A 14 2.68 -1.95 14.78
N LYS A 15 1.88 -1.43 13.85
CA LYS A 15 0.92 -2.23 13.08
C LYS A 15 1.63 -2.88 11.89
N VAL A 16 1.51 -4.19 11.74
CA VAL A 16 2.20 -4.98 10.72
C VAL A 16 1.16 -5.77 9.92
N GLY A 17 1.10 -5.54 8.62
CA GLY A 17 0.35 -6.38 7.69
C GLY A 17 1.10 -7.70 7.44
N VAL A 18 0.36 -8.80 7.37
CA VAL A 18 0.90 -10.14 7.14
C VAL A 18 0.30 -10.75 5.89
N SER A 19 1.12 -10.99 4.86
CA SER A 19 0.68 -11.50 3.56
C SER A 19 1.35 -12.84 3.23
N PRO A 20 0.60 -13.83 2.71
CA PRO A 20 1.20 -15.09 2.25
C PRO A 20 2.01 -14.93 0.95
N THR A 21 1.84 -13.83 0.21
CA THR A 21 2.41 -13.65 -1.13
C THR A 21 3.23 -12.38 -1.28
N GLY A 22 3.24 -11.50 -0.27
CA GLY A 22 3.80 -10.16 -0.39
C GLY A 22 2.93 -9.18 -1.17
N ARG A 23 1.76 -9.59 -1.68
CA ARG A 23 0.75 -8.67 -2.24
C ARG A 23 -0.18 -8.23 -1.11
N TYR A 24 -0.24 -6.93 -0.87
CA TYR A 24 -0.91 -6.35 0.32
C TYR A 24 -2.34 -5.89 0.09
N ASP A 25 -2.90 -6.19 -1.07
CA ASP A 25 -4.33 -6.12 -1.37
C ASP A 25 -4.57 -6.91 -2.67
N GLY A 26 -5.83 -7.15 -3.04
CA GLY A 26 -6.14 -7.48 -4.43
C GLY A 26 -7.21 -8.54 -4.60
N PRO A 27 -7.64 -8.75 -5.85
CA PRO A 27 -8.65 -9.73 -6.15
C PRO A 27 -8.10 -11.14 -5.96
N GLU A 28 -8.89 -11.99 -5.32
CA GLU A 28 -8.74 -13.43 -5.37
C GLU A 28 -9.98 -14.06 -6.00
N ALA A 29 -9.80 -15.25 -6.59
CA ALA A 29 -10.89 -16.00 -7.17
C ALA A 29 -11.93 -16.40 -6.10
N GLY A 30 -13.20 -16.10 -6.36
CA GLY A 30 -14.30 -16.23 -5.42
C GLY A 30 -14.55 -17.65 -4.92
N HIS A 31 -14.23 -18.69 -5.71
CA HIS A 31 -14.34 -20.08 -5.28
C HIS A 31 -13.47 -20.41 -4.05
N ARG A 32 -12.36 -19.68 -3.85
CA ARG A 32 -11.52 -19.80 -2.64
C ARG A 32 -12.22 -19.28 -1.37
N TRP A 33 -13.33 -18.59 -1.55
CA TRP A 33 -14.11 -17.89 -0.52
C TRP A 33 -15.54 -18.44 -0.42
N GLY A 34 -15.85 -19.56 -1.09
CA GLY A 34 -17.19 -20.15 -1.10
C GLY A 34 -18.18 -19.48 -2.07
N LEU A 35 -17.72 -18.60 -2.96
CA LEU A 35 -18.54 -17.99 -4.02
C LEU A 35 -18.46 -18.78 -5.34
N PRO A 36 -19.43 -18.62 -6.26
CA PRO A 36 -19.37 -19.22 -7.58
C PRO A 36 -18.11 -18.86 -8.38
N ALA A 37 -17.72 -19.73 -9.31
CA ALA A 37 -16.62 -19.47 -10.23
C ALA A 37 -16.86 -18.19 -11.06
N GLY A 38 -15.80 -17.47 -11.39
CA GLY A 38 -15.87 -16.19 -12.11
C GLY A 38 -16.17 -14.97 -11.23
N ARG A 39 -16.54 -15.16 -9.95
CA ARG A 39 -16.58 -14.06 -8.98
C ARG A 39 -15.18 -13.72 -8.47
N GLU A 40 -14.98 -12.47 -8.10
CA GLU A 40 -13.77 -11.98 -7.45
C GLU A 40 -14.10 -11.46 -6.05
N VAL A 41 -13.16 -11.65 -5.13
CA VAL A 41 -13.21 -11.15 -3.76
C VAL A 41 -12.00 -10.28 -3.54
N LEU A 42 -12.18 -9.07 -3.02
CA LEU A 42 -11.05 -8.23 -2.64
C LEU A 42 -10.60 -8.60 -1.23
N VAL A 43 -9.32 -8.94 -1.09
CA VAL A 43 -8.75 -9.40 0.17
C VAL A 43 -7.74 -8.37 0.64
N ARG A 44 -7.92 -7.91 1.89
CA ARG A 44 -6.88 -7.19 2.63
C ARG A 44 -6.13 -8.18 3.52
N PRO A 45 -4.80 -8.15 3.58
CA PRO A 45 -4.03 -8.95 4.52
C PRO A 45 -4.47 -8.67 5.97
N PRO A 46 -4.42 -9.67 6.86
CA PRO A 46 -4.60 -9.45 8.27
C PRO A 46 -3.49 -8.57 8.84
N GLU A 47 -3.84 -7.83 9.89
CA GLU A 47 -2.94 -6.98 10.63
C GLU A 47 -2.64 -7.61 11.99
N THR A 48 -1.42 -7.42 12.48
CA THR A 48 -1.00 -7.74 13.84
C THR A 48 -0.25 -6.55 14.46
N PHE A 49 -0.07 -6.58 15.77
CA PHE A 49 0.62 -5.54 16.53
C PHE A 49 1.77 -6.15 17.30
N MET A 50 2.95 -5.55 17.20
CA MET A 50 4.15 -6.00 17.92
C MET A 50 5.09 -4.83 18.18
N ARG A 51 6.09 -5.00 19.05
CA ARG A 51 7.14 -3.97 19.22
C ARG A 51 7.97 -3.85 17.94
N LEU A 52 8.39 -2.64 17.59
CA LEU A 52 9.26 -2.40 16.42
C LEU A 52 10.55 -3.21 16.51
N GLY A 53 11.13 -3.36 17.71
CA GLY A 53 12.32 -4.19 17.91
C GLY A 53 12.08 -5.67 17.61
N ASP A 54 10.91 -6.19 17.97
CA ASP A 54 10.49 -7.56 17.69
C ASP A 54 10.25 -7.75 16.18
N TYR A 55 9.60 -6.78 15.54
CA TYR A 55 9.42 -6.74 14.09
C TYR A 55 10.75 -6.73 13.34
N LEU A 56 11.70 -5.88 13.74
CA LEU A 56 13.01 -5.81 13.09
C LEU A 56 13.79 -7.13 13.22
N ARG A 57 13.68 -7.83 14.35
CA ARG A 57 14.26 -9.18 14.52
C ARG A 57 13.56 -10.21 13.64
N LEU A 58 12.23 -10.17 13.57
CA LEU A 58 11.46 -11.00 12.63
C LEU A 58 11.93 -10.76 11.19
N LEU A 59 12.32 -9.54 10.85
CA LEU A 59 12.87 -9.22 9.54
C LEU A 59 14.32 -9.72 9.30
N GLU A 60 14.98 -10.32 10.28
CA GLU A 60 16.29 -10.95 10.08
C GLU A 60 16.12 -12.45 9.72
N GLU A 61 15.00 -13.06 10.12
CA GLU A 61 14.73 -14.49 9.94
C GLU A 61 14.09 -14.82 8.57
N PRO A 62 14.41 -15.97 7.94
CA PRO A 62 13.68 -16.42 6.77
C PRO A 62 12.26 -16.86 7.15
N THR A 63 11.25 -16.11 6.71
CA THR A 63 9.84 -16.43 6.93
C THR A 63 9.15 -16.75 5.61
N PRO A 64 8.25 -17.75 5.57
CA PRO A 64 7.42 -18.00 4.38
C PRO A 64 6.39 -16.89 4.15
N GLU A 65 5.99 -16.15 5.19
CA GLU A 65 5.12 -14.98 5.07
C GLU A 65 5.91 -13.70 4.83
N SER A 66 5.24 -12.73 4.21
CA SER A 66 5.69 -11.35 4.12
C SER A 66 5.11 -10.55 5.28
N PHE A 67 5.96 -9.74 5.92
CA PHE A 67 5.57 -8.79 6.96
C PHE A 67 5.94 -7.36 6.55
N TYR A 68 4.96 -6.45 6.60
CA TYR A 68 5.13 -5.09 6.11
C TYR A 68 4.44 -4.10 7.04
N VAL A 69 5.17 -3.10 7.49
CA VAL A 69 4.62 -1.97 8.23
C VAL A 69 4.01 -1.01 7.21
N GLU A 70 2.69 -0.82 7.30
CA GLU A 70 1.90 0.07 6.45
C GLU A 70 1.12 1.06 7.29
N TYR A 71 0.97 2.29 6.79
CA TYR A 71 0.12 3.34 7.41
C TYR A 71 0.42 3.62 8.90
N ASN A 72 1.68 3.46 9.32
CA ASN A 72 2.06 3.74 10.71
C ASN A 72 2.40 5.21 10.86
N ALA A 73 1.60 5.91 11.65
CA ALA A 73 1.70 7.35 11.80
C ALA A 73 2.99 7.73 12.54
N LEU A 74 3.95 8.29 11.81
CA LEU A 74 5.30 8.57 12.30
C LEU A 74 5.34 9.48 13.55
N HIS A 75 4.37 10.37 13.70
CA HIS A 75 4.25 11.24 14.87
C HIS A 75 4.11 10.45 16.18
N GLN A 76 3.58 9.22 16.13
CA GLN A 76 3.46 8.33 17.30
C GLN A 76 4.82 7.80 17.78
N TYR A 77 5.84 7.80 16.90
CA TYR A 77 7.15 7.22 17.18
C TYR A 77 8.20 8.28 17.47
N LEU A 78 8.18 9.38 16.70
CA LEU A 78 9.22 10.40 16.76
C LEU A 78 8.84 11.60 17.62
N GLY A 79 7.60 11.69 18.12
CA GLY A 79 7.13 12.75 19.02
C GLY A 79 7.13 14.16 18.40
N ALA A 80 7.55 14.30 17.14
CA ALA A 80 7.63 15.55 16.42
C ALA A 80 6.37 15.77 15.56
N PRO A 81 5.92 17.02 15.38
CA PRO A 81 4.84 17.32 14.46
C PRO A 81 5.28 17.00 13.02
N VAL A 82 4.35 16.51 12.18
CA VAL A 82 4.59 16.14 10.78
C VAL A 82 5.38 17.19 10.00
N ARG A 83 5.11 18.48 10.25
CA ARG A 83 5.77 19.61 9.59
C ARG A 83 7.27 19.74 9.90
N ALA A 84 7.71 19.29 11.08
CA ALA A 84 9.12 19.27 11.44
C ALA A 84 9.85 18.05 10.86
N MET A 85 9.09 17.00 10.49
CA MET A 85 9.61 15.73 9.98
C MET A 85 9.66 15.68 8.44
N ALA A 86 8.86 16.52 7.80
CA ALA A 86 8.77 16.63 6.37
C ALA A 86 9.71 17.74 5.88
N PRO A 87 10.80 17.44 5.15
CA PRO A 87 11.49 18.44 4.35
C PRO A 87 10.57 18.78 3.16
N VAL A 88 9.45 19.43 3.45
CA VAL A 88 8.50 19.87 2.43
C VAL A 88 9.22 20.96 1.65
N PRO A 89 9.41 20.80 0.33
CA PRO A 89 10.01 21.87 -0.47
C PRO A 89 9.18 23.15 -0.29
N PRO A 90 9.76 24.36 -0.30
CA PRO A 90 9.04 25.61 -0.03
C PRO A 90 7.75 25.75 -0.85
N GLN A 91 7.76 25.20 -2.07
CA GLN A 91 6.62 25.12 -2.96
C GLN A 91 5.44 24.40 -2.30
N ALA A 92 5.64 23.30 -1.58
CA ALA A 92 4.55 22.56 -0.93
C ALA A 92 4.12 23.13 0.45
N LEU A 93 4.63 24.30 0.87
CA LEU A 93 4.20 24.96 2.12
C LEU A 93 2.73 25.38 2.13
N TYR A 94 2.08 25.52 0.96
CA TYR A 94 0.65 25.79 0.86
C TYR A 94 -0.22 24.54 1.08
N LEU A 95 0.36 23.34 1.02
CA LEU A 95 -0.35 22.11 1.28
C LEU A 95 -0.59 21.96 2.79
N ARG A 96 -1.79 21.52 3.18
CA ARG A 96 -2.16 21.33 4.59
C ARG A 96 -1.80 19.90 5.03
N PRO A 97 -0.76 19.69 5.85
CA PRO A 97 -0.34 18.35 6.22
C PRO A 97 -1.41 17.65 7.05
N LEU A 98 -1.59 16.35 6.81
CA LEU A 98 -2.52 15.49 7.54
C LEU A 98 -1.77 14.43 8.33
N LEU A 99 -0.94 13.65 7.65
CA LEU A 99 -0.31 12.47 8.23
C LEU A 99 1.05 12.22 7.60
N ALA A 100 1.98 11.68 8.39
CA ALA A 100 3.22 11.10 7.89
C ALA A 100 3.19 9.61 8.19
N ASN A 101 3.33 8.74 7.18
CA ASN A 101 3.36 7.30 7.39
C ASN A 101 4.75 6.72 7.17
N LEU A 102 5.11 5.77 8.01
CA LEU A 102 6.26 4.89 7.83
C LEU A 102 5.86 3.67 7.00
N TRP A 103 6.71 3.35 6.03
CA TRP A 103 6.68 2.13 5.25
C TRP A 103 8.00 1.38 5.47
N LEU A 104 7.92 0.15 5.96
CA LEU A 104 9.11 -0.61 6.35
C LEU A 104 8.89 -2.11 6.09
N GLY A 105 9.86 -2.77 5.46
CA GLY A 105 9.85 -4.22 5.22
C GLY A 105 11.13 -4.74 4.57
N LYS A 106 11.18 -6.03 4.21
CA LYS A 106 12.29 -6.67 3.47
C LYS A 106 12.24 -6.46 1.95
N GLY A 107 11.36 -5.59 1.46
CA GLY A 107 11.03 -5.53 0.04
C GLY A 107 10.21 -6.74 -0.42
N ALA A 108 10.14 -6.94 -1.73
CA ALA A 108 9.24 -7.91 -2.39
C ALA A 108 7.75 -7.70 -2.04
N THR A 109 7.39 -6.50 -1.58
CA THR A 109 6.00 -6.15 -1.31
C THR A 109 5.39 -5.42 -2.50
N THR A 110 4.12 -5.71 -2.79
CA THR A 110 3.32 -5.01 -3.79
C THR A 110 2.11 -4.41 -3.12
N SER A 111 1.98 -3.09 -3.23
CA SER A 111 0.73 -2.37 -3.03
C SER A 111 0.04 -2.29 -4.41
N PRO A 112 -1.03 -3.05 -4.65
CA PRO A 112 -1.73 -3.13 -5.95
C PRO A 112 -2.19 -1.79 -6.48
N LEU A 113 -2.64 -1.77 -7.74
CA LEU A 113 -3.25 -0.59 -8.35
C LEU A 113 -4.42 -0.03 -7.51
N HIS A 114 -4.23 1.17 -6.97
CA HIS A 114 -5.21 1.94 -6.21
C HIS A 114 -5.02 3.45 -6.48
N TYR A 115 -5.83 4.28 -5.84
CA TYR A 115 -5.63 5.73 -5.82
C TYR A 115 -6.01 6.25 -4.42
N ASP A 116 -5.43 7.38 -4.04
CA ASP A 116 -5.74 8.09 -2.80
C ASP A 116 -6.34 9.46 -3.14
N GLU A 117 -7.15 10.01 -2.22
CA GLU A 117 -7.68 11.37 -2.34
C GLU A 117 -6.72 12.46 -1.81
N TYR A 118 -5.50 12.06 -1.41
CA TYR A 118 -4.52 12.94 -0.77
C TYR A 118 -3.45 13.40 -1.75
N GLU A 119 -2.96 14.62 -1.56
CA GLU A 119 -1.67 15.01 -2.13
C GLU A 119 -0.58 14.25 -1.37
N ASN A 120 0.32 13.58 -2.08
CA ASN A 120 1.26 12.65 -1.46
C ASN A 120 2.71 12.97 -1.84
N LEU A 121 3.56 13.22 -0.86
CA LEU A 121 5.01 13.26 -1.04
C LEU A 121 5.60 11.95 -0.51
N LEU A 122 5.98 11.05 -1.42
CA LEU A 122 6.61 9.77 -1.09
C LEU A 122 8.13 9.91 -1.18
N ALA A 123 8.82 9.83 -0.05
CA ALA A 123 10.28 9.91 0.04
C ALA A 123 10.88 8.53 0.33
N GLN A 124 11.85 8.11 -0.49
CA GLN A 124 12.54 6.84 -0.29
C GLN A 124 13.79 7.05 0.58
N VAL A 125 13.90 6.27 1.65
CA VAL A 125 15.02 6.36 2.61
C VAL A 125 16.06 5.27 2.38
N SER A 126 15.63 4.03 2.09
CA SER A 126 16.51 2.88 1.86
C SER A 126 15.83 1.85 0.95
N GLY A 127 16.56 1.14 0.10
CA GLY A 127 15.99 0.32 -0.97
C GLY A 127 15.36 1.17 -2.08
N THR A 128 14.53 0.58 -2.93
CA THR A 128 13.85 1.30 -4.03
C THR A 128 12.34 1.05 -4.04
N LYS A 129 11.59 2.00 -4.61
CA LYS A 129 10.19 1.81 -4.99
C LYS A 129 10.04 1.91 -6.49
N GLU A 130 9.45 0.91 -7.12
CA GLU A 130 9.10 0.92 -8.53
C GLU A 130 7.60 1.17 -8.64
N LEU A 131 7.22 2.25 -9.31
CA LEU A 131 5.83 2.68 -9.44
C LEU A 131 5.38 2.59 -10.89
N VAL A 132 4.15 2.11 -11.09
CA VAL A 132 3.40 2.29 -12.33
C VAL A 132 2.23 3.21 -12.01
N LEU A 133 2.21 4.36 -12.66
CA LEU A 133 1.28 5.47 -12.41
C LEU A 133 0.36 5.64 -13.62
N PHE A 134 -0.91 5.99 -13.38
CA PHE A 134 -1.85 6.36 -14.42
C PHE A 134 -2.55 7.66 -14.03
N PRO A 135 -2.75 8.59 -14.99
CA PRO A 135 -3.51 9.80 -14.71
C PRO A 135 -4.97 9.46 -14.33
N PRO A 136 -5.66 10.32 -13.57
CA PRO A 136 -7.07 10.10 -13.21
C PRO A 136 -8.00 9.90 -14.43
N SER A 137 -7.63 10.46 -15.59
CA SER A 137 -8.36 10.30 -16.85
C SER A 137 -8.40 8.84 -17.34
N ASP A 138 -7.49 7.99 -16.88
CA ASP A 138 -7.45 6.57 -17.26
C ASP A 138 -8.44 5.72 -16.47
N LEU A 139 -9.16 6.26 -15.48
CA LEU A 139 -10.14 5.52 -14.67
C LEU A 139 -11.05 4.57 -15.50
N PRO A 140 -11.60 4.97 -16.67
CA PRO A 140 -12.43 4.07 -17.51
C PRO A 140 -11.70 2.83 -18.07
N HIS A 141 -10.37 2.79 -17.97
CA HIS A 141 -9.50 1.74 -18.50
C HIS A 141 -8.90 0.85 -17.40
N LEU A 142 -9.13 1.18 -16.13
CA LEU A 142 -8.51 0.54 -14.97
C LEU A 142 -9.46 -0.39 -14.19
N TYR A 143 -10.66 -0.66 -14.69
CA TYR A 143 -11.55 -1.71 -14.18
C TYR A 143 -11.85 -1.64 -12.68
N TYR A 144 -12.11 -0.42 -12.19
CA TYR A 144 -12.61 -0.25 -10.83
C TYR A 144 -14.07 -0.69 -10.74
N THR A 145 -14.34 -1.72 -9.93
CA THR A 145 -15.69 -2.24 -9.71
C THR A 145 -15.89 -2.63 -8.24
N PRO A 146 -17.14 -2.63 -7.74
CA PRO A 146 -17.45 -3.14 -6.42
C PRO A 146 -17.25 -4.67 -6.36
N ARG A 147 -16.52 -5.15 -5.35
CA ARG A 147 -16.31 -6.59 -5.09
C ARG A 147 -16.59 -6.93 -3.65
N ALA A 148 -17.01 -8.16 -3.38
CA ALA A 148 -17.17 -8.63 -2.01
C ALA A 148 -15.84 -8.55 -1.24
N LYS A 149 -15.90 -8.18 0.03
CA LYS A 149 -14.74 -8.11 0.92
C LYS A 149 -14.46 -9.49 1.53
N GLY A 150 -13.27 -10.02 1.25
CA GLY A 150 -12.76 -11.23 1.90
C GLY A 150 -12.23 -10.93 3.31
N THR A 151 -12.34 -11.90 4.21
CA THR A 151 -11.72 -11.83 5.55
C THR A 151 -10.72 -12.96 5.71
N LEU A 152 -9.43 -12.62 5.65
CA LEU A 152 -8.34 -13.56 5.86
C LEU A 152 -7.91 -13.50 7.34
N ARG A 153 -7.96 -14.63 8.05
CA ARG A 153 -7.39 -14.76 9.39
C ARG A 153 -5.97 -15.29 9.30
N TYR A 154 -5.12 -14.84 10.20
CA TYR A 154 -3.75 -15.32 10.34
C TYR A 154 -3.54 -15.92 11.74
N ALA A 155 -2.85 -17.06 11.79
CA ALA A 155 -2.31 -17.64 12.99
C ALA A 155 -0.81 -17.94 12.77
N TRP A 156 0.01 -17.50 13.72
CA TRP A 156 1.46 -17.70 13.65
C TRP A 156 1.83 -19.16 13.98
N PRO A 157 2.79 -19.78 13.26
CA PRO A 157 3.36 -19.34 11.99
C PRO A 157 2.56 -19.86 10.77
N ASN A 158 2.62 -19.09 9.69
CA ASN A 158 2.25 -19.41 8.30
C ASN A 158 0.86 -20.02 8.08
N THR A 159 -0.09 -19.78 8.98
CA THR A 159 -1.44 -20.32 8.85
C THR A 159 -2.40 -19.22 8.46
N PHE A 160 -2.99 -19.33 7.26
CA PHE A 160 -3.97 -18.39 6.74
C PHE A 160 -5.30 -19.08 6.45
N GLU A 161 -6.37 -18.60 7.08
CA GLU A 161 -7.73 -19.12 6.92
C GLU A 161 -8.60 -18.09 6.20
N ARG A 162 -9.22 -18.50 5.09
CA ARG A 162 -10.22 -17.69 4.38
C ARG A 162 -11.58 -17.95 5.02
N LEU A 163 -12.15 -16.92 5.65
CA LEU A 163 -13.52 -17.02 6.14
C LEU A 163 -14.48 -16.96 4.94
N PRO A 164 -15.35 -17.97 4.75
CA PRO A 164 -16.26 -18.00 3.62
C PRO A 164 -17.14 -16.75 3.56
N VAL A 165 -17.32 -16.21 2.36
CA VAL A 165 -18.26 -15.12 2.08
C VAL A 165 -19.56 -15.79 1.63
N ARG A 166 -20.63 -15.61 2.42
CA ARG A 166 -21.96 -16.06 2.01
C ARG A 166 -22.46 -15.19 0.86
N GLU A 167 -23.07 -15.81 -0.14
CA GLU A 167 -23.55 -15.08 -1.33
C GLU A 167 -24.56 -13.98 -0.96
N ALA A 168 -25.45 -14.24 0.00
CA ALA A 168 -26.39 -13.25 0.53
C ALA A 168 -25.71 -12.01 1.14
N ASP A 169 -24.50 -12.16 1.68
CA ASP A 169 -23.75 -11.09 2.34
C ASP A 169 -22.76 -10.37 1.40
N ALA A 170 -22.54 -10.93 0.19
CA ALA A 170 -21.53 -10.44 -0.75
C ALA A 170 -21.80 -9.00 -1.23
N GLY A 171 -23.07 -8.58 -1.27
CA GLY A 171 -23.48 -7.21 -1.60
C GLY A 171 -23.44 -6.24 -0.41
N ALA A 172 -23.46 -6.74 0.83
CA ALA A 172 -23.50 -5.90 2.04
C ALA A 172 -22.11 -5.35 2.43
N ARG A 173 -21.04 -6.04 2.02
CA ARG A 173 -19.65 -5.65 2.32
C ARG A 173 -18.84 -5.62 1.04
N VAL A 174 -18.98 -4.54 0.28
CA VAL A 174 -18.24 -4.34 -0.96
C VAL A 174 -17.05 -3.40 -0.78
N VAL A 175 -16.00 -3.62 -1.54
CA VAL A 175 -14.88 -2.70 -1.70
C VAL A 175 -14.75 -2.33 -3.17
N PHE A 176 -14.55 -1.05 -3.43
CA PHE A 176 -14.28 -0.53 -4.76
C PHE A 176 -12.78 -0.54 -5.01
N ALA A 177 -12.33 -1.33 -5.99
CA ALA A 177 -10.91 -1.50 -6.31
C ALA A 177 -10.76 -1.92 -7.77
N SER A 178 -9.54 -1.87 -8.30
CA SER A 178 -9.23 -2.39 -9.63
C SER A 178 -9.03 -3.91 -9.60
N SER A 179 -9.46 -4.64 -10.64
CA SER A 179 -9.03 -6.04 -10.88
C SER A 179 -7.72 -6.13 -11.65
N VAL A 180 -7.19 -5.02 -12.15
CA VAL A 180 -6.00 -5.04 -12.99
C VAL A 180 -4.79 -5.39 -12.14
N ASN A 181 -4.15 -6.50 -12.47
CA ASN A 181 -2.78 -6.77 -12.06
C ASN A 181 -1.84 -6.12 -13.07
N VAL A 182 -1.32 -4.92 -12.74
CA VAL A 182 -0.50 -4.13 -13.68
C VAL A 182 0.83 -4.83 -13.99
N SER A 183 1.35 -5.60 -13.04
CA SER A 183 2.58 -6.37 -13.21
C SER A 183 2.43 -7.60 -14.10
N GLN A 184 1.22 -8.15 -14.19
CA GLN A 184 0.89 -9.32 -15.02
C GLN A 184 -0.49 -9.11 -15.66
N PRO A 185 -0.61 -8.20 -16.66
CA PRO A 185 -1.89 -7.80 -17.19
C PRO A 185 -2.54 -8.91 -18.02
N ASP A 186 -3.76 -9.30 -17.64
CA ASP A 186 -4.62 -10.13 -18.49
C ASP A 186 -5.43 -9.22 -19.43
N LEU A 187 -4.93 -9.05 -20.66
CA LEU A 187 -5.58 -8.21 -21.68
C LEU A 187 -6.82 -8.85 -22.31
N ARG A 188 -7.08 -10.15 -22.07
CA ARG A 188 -8.33 -10.78 -22.48
C ARG A 188 -9.45 -10.42 -21.51
N ALA A 189 -9.16 -10.45 -20.21
CA ALA A 189 -10.08 -9.99 -19.17
C ALA A 189 -10.20 -8.46 -19.12
N HIS A 190 -9.11 -7.73 -19.39
CA HIS A 190 -9.01 -6.28 -19.27
C HIS A 190 -8.58 -5.57 -20.57
N PRO A 191 -9.29 -5.74 -21.71
CA PRO A 191 -8.87 -5.19 -23.00
C PRO A 191 -8.75 -3.66 -23.06
N ALA A 192 -9.55 -2.92 -22.29
CA ALA A 192 -9.50 -1.46 -22.24
C ALA A 192 -8.19 -0.92 -21.63
N LEU A 193 -7.45 -1.75 -20.87
CA LEU A 193 -6.15 -1.37 -20.31
C LEU A 193 -5.15 -0.97 -21.39
N GLN A 194 -5.29 -1.50 -22.62
CA GLN A 194 -4.45 -1.12 -23.76
C GLN A 194 -4.59 0.35 -24.17
N ARG A 195 -5.66 1.03 -23.72
CA ARG A 195 -5.92 2.46 -23.98
C ARG A 195 -5.41 3.35 -22.84
N ALA A 196 -4.98 2.77 -21.73
CA ALA A 196 -4.38 3.52 -20.63
C ALA A 196 -2.97 4.00 -20.99
N SER A 197 -2.53 5.08 -20.35
CA SER A 197 -1.26 5.75 -20.59
C SER A 197 -0.35 5.66 -19.35
N PRO A 198 0.24 4.49 -19.07
CA PRO A 198 1.07 4.30 -17.87
C PRO A 198 2.35 5.15 -17.91
N ARG A 199 2.71 5.70 -16.76
CA ARG A 199 4.03 6.27 -16.47
C ARG A 199 4.75 5.36 -15.50
N ARG A 200 6.05 5.16 -15.70
CA ARG A 200 6.88 4.32 -14.82
C ARG A 200 7.93 5.19 -14.16
N CYS A 201 8.12 4.99 -12.86
CA CYS A 201 9.10 5.72 -12.06
C CYS A 201 9.79 4.74 -11.11
N THR A 202 11.09 4.88 -10.93
CA THR A 202 11.84 4.19 -9.87
C THR A 202 12.38 5.25 -8.92
N LEU A 203 11.95 5.17 -7.67
CA LEU A 203 12.38 6.04 -6.60
C LEU A 203 13.54 5.40 -5.83
N ARG A 204 14.69 6.05 -5.82
CA ARG A 204 15.94 5.64 -5.16
C ARG A 204 16.12 6.33 -3.81
N PRO A 205 17.00 5.83 -2.93
CA PRO A 205 17.29 6.48 -1.65
C PRO A 205 17.64 7.97 -1.82
N GLY A 206 16.98 8.83 -1.04
CA GLY A 206 17.13 10.28 -1.08
C GLY A 206 16.20 11.00 -2.07
N GLU A 207 15.54 10.28 -2.98
CA GLU A 207 14.59 10.86 -3.91
C GLU A 207 13.19 10.98 -3.29
N THR A 208 12.42 11.96 -3.74
CA THR A 208 11.02 12.17 -3.37
C THR A 208 10.16 12.30 -4.61
N LEU A 209 9.05 11.55 -4.63
CA LEU A 209 8.02 11.66 -5.65
C LEU A 209 6.84 12.46 -5.09
N TYR A 210 6.45 13.50 -5.81
CA TYR A 210 5.12 14.08 -5.65
C TYR A 210 4.13 13.26 -6.48
N LEU A 211 3.16 12.67 -5.80
CA LEU A 211 2.05 11.91 -6.35
C LEU A 211 0.76 12.71 -6.09
N PRO A 212 0.19 13.35 -7.12
CA PRO A 212 -1.01 14.15 -6.95
C PRO A 212 -2.22 13.31 -6.56
N ALA A 213 -3.19 13.95 -5.89
CA ALA A 213 -4.45 13.30 -5.55
C ALA A 213 -5.10 12.62 -6.78
N PHE A 214 -5.72 11.47 -6.54
CA PHE A 214 -6.42 10.62 -7.51
C PHE A 214 -5.57 9.98 -8.61
N TRP A 215 -4.26 10.18 -8.62
CA TRP A 215 -3.40 9.42 -9.53
C TRP A 215 -3.41 7.94 -9.13
N HIS A 216 -3.70 7.09 -10.09
CA HIS A 216 -3.71 5.65 -9.87
C HIS A 216 -2.28 5.14 -9.85
N HIS A 217 -1.96 4.25 -8.92
CA HIS A 217 -0.60 3.77 -8.75
C HIS A 217 -0.55 2.33 -8.21
N GLU A 218 0.34 1.52 -8.79
CA GLU A 218 0.82 0.26 -8.21
C GLU A 218 2.28 0.47 -7.78
N VAL A 219 2.63 0.01 -6.57
CA VAL A 219 3.95 0.25 -5.96
C VAL A 219 4.60 -1.06 -5.57
N HIS A 220 5.83 -1.25 -6.03
CA HIS A 220 6.67 -2.40 -5.69
C HIS A 220 7.84 -1.94 -4.85
N SER A 221 8.02 -2.54 -3.67
CA SER A 221 9.18 -2.25 -2.82
C SER A 221 10.27 -3.28 -3.07
N ARG A 222 11.51 -2.84 -3.31
CA ARG A 222 12.67 -3.72 -3.52
C ARG A 222 13.80 -3.36 -2.55
N CYS A 223 14.57 -4.36 -2.14
CA CYS A 223 15.84 -4.15 -1.44
C CYS A 223 17.00 -4.30 -2.41
N ALA A 224 18.12 -3.59 -2.19
CA ALA A 224 19.26 -3.67 -3.08
C ALA A 224 20.09 -4.95 -2.81
N ALA A 225 20.12 -5.41 -1.56
CA ALA A 225 20.73 -6.67 -1.16
C ALA A 225 19.89 -7.45 -0.14
N GLN A 226 20.20 -8.73 0.00
CA GLN A 226 19.62 -9.60 1.01
C GLN A 226 20.02 -9.12 2.42
N GLY A 227 19.04 -9.03 3.32
CA GLY A 227 19.25 -8.50 4.69
C GLY A 227 19.10 -6.97 4.81
N GLU A 228 18.92 -6.26 3.69
CA GLU A 228 18.58 -4.83 3.74
C GLU A 228 17.08 -4.58 3.96
N LEU A 229 16.78 -3.41 4.48
CA LEU A 229 15.42 -2.93 4.68
C LEU A 229 15.03 -1.96 3.56
N ASN A 230 13.81 -2.13 3.04
CA ASN A 230 13.15 -1.09 2.28
C ASN A 230 12.45 -0.16 3.26
N VAL A 231 12.81 1.12 3.22
CA VAL A 231 12.27 2.16 4.10
C VAL A 231 11.82 3.34 3.26
N ALA A 232 10.58 3.74 3.45
CA ALA A 232 10.01 4.93 2.85
C ALA A 232 9.17 5.68 3.88
N VAL A 233 9.07 6.98 3.68
CA VAL A 233 8.17 7.85 4.42
C VAL A 233 7.31 8.55 3.41
N ASN A 234 5.99 8.58 3.63
CA ASN A 234 5.12 9.42 2.84
C ASN A 234 4.42 10.47 3.70
N PHE A 235 4.19 11.63 3.12
CA PHE A 235 3.48 12.74 3.73
C PHE A 235 2.20 12.98 2.95
N TRP A 236 1.07 12.74 3.60
CA TRP A 236 -0.24 13.08 3.07
C TRP A 236 -0.65 14.48 3.48
N PHE A 237 -1.15 15.23 2.51
CA PHE A 237 -1.74 16.54 2.69
C PHE A 237 -3.19 16.52 2.20
N ARG A 238 -3.99 17.48 2.67
CA ARG A 238 -5.35 17.67 2.14
C ARG A 238 -5.27 17.90 0.65
N ASN A 239 -6.22 17.30 -0.05
CA ASN A 239 -6.42 17.51 -1.47
C ASN A 239 -6.41 19.01 -1.80
N ALA A 240 -5.57 19.41 -2.75
CA ALA A 240 -5.45 20.79 -3.21
C ALA A 240 -6.33 21.07 -4.44
N THR A 241 -6.93 20.04 -5.05
CA THR A 241 -7.94 20.25 -6.10
C THR A 241 -9.14 20.99 -5.51
N ARG A 242 -9.39 22.20 -6.02
CA ARG A 242 -10.67 22.87 -5.81
C ARG A 242 -11.76 22.01 -6.45
N PRO A 243 -12.94 21.86 -5.83
CA PRO A 243 -14.10 21.38 -6.57
C PRO A 243 -14.27 22.25 -7.83
N PRO A 244 -14.74 21.68 -8.95
CA PRO A 244 -15.11 22.48 -10.11
C PRO A 244 -16.02 23.63 -9.67
N GLU A 245 -15.84 24.83 -10.23
CA GLU A 245 -16.74 25.96 -9.95
C GLU A 245 -18.20 25.51 -10.15
N GLY A 246 -19.03 25.68 -9.13
CA GLY A 246 -20.46 25.29 -9.16
C GLY A 246 -20.81 23.93 -8.57
N PHE A 247 -19.88 23.21 -7.95
CA PHE A 247 -20.23 22.09 -7.06
C PHE A 247 -20.77 22.65 -5.72
N PRO A 248 -21.95 22.20 -5.23
CA PRO A 248 -22.60 22.76 -4.04
C PRO A 248 -21.80 22.60 -2.74
#